data_AF-A0A920S9P8-F1
#
_entry.id   AF-A0A920S9P8-F1
#
_cell.length_a   1.000
_cell.length_b   1.000
_cell.length_c   1.000
_cell.angle_alpha   90.00
_cell.angle_beta   90.00
_cell.angle_gamma   90.00
#
_symmetry.space_group_name_H-M   'P 1'
#
loop_
_entity.id
_entity.type
_entity.pdbx_description
1 polymer ?
#
loop_
_entity_poly.entity_id
_entity_poly.type
_entity_poly.pdbx_seq_one_letter_code
_entity_poly.pdbx_strand_id
1 'polypeptide(L)'
;MDAFTKLTGVVAPIDRINIDTDQIIPAVYLKSIERKGFEGALFSSWRYNSDGSDNPDFVLNKPAYKNANVLVAGPNFGCGSSREHAPWALRDYGIKCIISTSFADIFYNNCFKNGVLPLVLPAEQVREIMDKAKG
;
A
#
# COMPACT_ATOMS: atom_id res chain seq x y z
N MET A 1 10.07 -13.42 11.09
CA MET A 1 8.83 -12.70 10.77
C MET A 1 8.10 -12.53 12.08
N ASP A 2 7.80 -11.29 12.46
CA ASP A 2 7.22 -11.03 13.77
C ASP A 2 5.74 -11.40 13.78
N ALA A 3 5.26 -11.91 14.91
CA ALA A 3 3.85 -12.26 15.04
C ALA A 3 2.97 -11.00 14.91
N PHE A 4 2.00 -11.04 13.99
CA PHE A 4 0.99 -9.99 13.86
C PHE A 4 -0.12 -10.22 14.89
N THR A 5 -0.07 -9.52 16.02
CA THR A 5 -1.03 -9.70 17.12
C THR A 5 -2.00 -8.52 17.25
N LYS A 6 -1.47 -7.30 17.28
CA LYS A 6 -2.26 -6.05 17.37
C LYS A 6 -1.59 -4.96 16.54
N LEU A 7 -2.42 -4.19 15.82
CA LEU A 7 -1.99 -3.01 15.08
C LEU A 7 -2.80 -1.79 15.53
N THR A 8 -2.11 -0.69 15.78
CA THR A 8 -2.71 0.62 16.02
C THR A 8 -1.87 1.63 15.24
N GLY A 9 -2.52 2.58 14.57
CA GLY A 9 -1.81 3.63 13.85
C GLY A 9 -2.71 4.37 12.88
N VAL A 10 -2.06 5.14 12.02
CA VAL A 10 -2.73 6.07 11.10
C VAL A 10 -3.18 5.33 9.84
N VAL A 11 -4.44 5.56 9.47
CA VAL A 11 -5.06 5.02 8.25
C VAL A 11 -4.94 6.06 7.14
N ALA A 12 -4.29 5.71 6.04
CA ALA A 12 -4.22 6.56 4.86
C ALA A 12 -5.23 6.11 3.78
N PRO A 13 -6.15 6.99 3.35
CA PRO A 13 -7.13 6.70 2.31
C PRO A 13 -6.55 6.87 0.90
N ILE A 14 -6.59 5.80 0.09
CA ILE A 14 -6.31 5.86 -1.35
C ILE A 14 -7.60 5.50 -2.09
N ASP A 15 -8.39 6.52 -2.41
CA ASP A 15 -9.67 6.36 -3.09
C ASP A 15 -9.50 6.07 -4.59
N ARG A 16 -8.96 4.89 -4.88
CA ARG A 16 -8.73 4.37 -6.23
C ARG A 16 -9.05 2.88 -6.25
N ILE A 17 -9.59 2.43 -7.38
CA ILE A 17 -9.84 1.03 -7.69
C ILE A 17 -8.72 0.50 -8.58
N ASN A 18 -8.56 -0.84 -8.64
CA ASN A 18 -7.60 -1.49 -9.53
C ASN A 18 -6.17 -0.96 -9.36
N ILE A 19 -5.74 -0.77 -8.10
CA ILE A 19 -4.36 -0.38 -7.83
C ILE A 19 -3.47 -1.55 -8.19
N ASP A 20 -2.76 -1.46 -9.31
CA ASP A 20 -1.95 -2.55 -9.83
C ASP A 20 -0.54 -2.61 -9.20
N THR A 21 0.19 -3.69 -9.44
CA THR A 21 1.53 -3.86 -8.86
C THR A 21 2.60 -2.91 -9.41
N ASP A 22 2.43 -2.32 -10.60
CA ASP A 22 3.34 -1.28 -11.13
C ASP A 22 3.11 0.04 -10.39
N GLN A 23 1.86 0.33 -10.08
CA GLN A 23 1.51 1.51 -9.28
C GLN A 23 2.05 1.38 -7.85
N ILE A 24 1.97 0.18 -7.25
CA ILE A 24 2.57 -0.07 -5.93
C ILE A 24 4.10 0.06 -5.99
N ILE A 25 4.75 -0.55 -6.98
CA ILE A 25 6.20 -0.44 -7.20
C ILE A 25 6.52 -0.54 -8.70
N PRO A 26 7.02 0.53 -9.34
CA PRO A 26 7.31 0.50 -10.76
C PRO A 26 8.42 -0.50 -11.14
N ALA A 27 8.28 -1.11 -12.32
CA ALA A 27 9.23 -2.09 -12.85
C ALA A 27 10.71 -1.67 -12.82
N VAL A 28 11.01 -0.36 -12.90
CA VAL A 28 12.39 0.16 -12.88
C VAL A 28 13.14 -0.16 -11.58
N TYR A 29 12.43 -0.37 -10.48
CA TYR A 29 13.00 -0.71 -9.17
C TYR A 29 13.26 -2.22 -9.00
N LEU A 30 12.78 -3.06 -9.91
CA LEU A 30 12.86 -4.53 -9.80
C LEU A 30 14.21 -5.12 -10.27
N LYS A 31 15.18 -4.26 -10.59
CA LYS A 31 16.54 -4.68 -10.97
C LYS A 31 17.43 -5.00 -9.76
N SER A 32 17.03 -4.56 -8.57
CA SER A 32 17.76 -4.86 -7.33
C SER A 32 17.53 -6.31 -6.92
N ILE A 33 18.60 -6.98 -6.49
CA ILE A 33 18.53 -8.31 -5.87
C ILE A 33 18.31 -8.25 -4.35
N GLU A 34 18.40 -7.05 -3.77
CA GLU A 34 18.17 -6.84 -2.35
C GLU A 34 16.68 -6.94 -2.02
N ARG A 35 16.36 -7.52 -0.85
CA ARG A 35 14.98 -7.70 -0.38
C ARG A 35 14.47 -6.57 0.52
N LYS A 36 15.22 -5.46 0.59
CA LYS A 36 14.98 -4.28 1.44
C LYS A 36 15.33 -3.00 0.66
N GLY A 37 14.91 -1.83 1.18
CA GLY A 37 15.25 -0.53 0.61
C GLY A 37 14.24 -0.03 -0.42
N PHE A 38 13.03 -0.59 -0.43
CA PHE A 38 11.97 -0.24 -1.37
C PHE A 38 10.99 0.83 -0.84
N GLU A 39 11.23 1.40 0.33
CA GLU A 39 10.38 2.45 0.92
C GLU A 39 10.27 3.70 0.03
N GLY A 40 11.32 4.04 -0.71
CA GLY A 40 11.31 5.11 -1.72
C GLY A 40 10.63 4.71 -3.03
N ALA A 41 10.45 3.42 -3.29
CA ALA A 41 9.82 2.93 -4.51
C ALA A 41 8.28 2.81 -4.36
N LEU A 42 7.78 2.65 -3.13
CA LEU A 42 6.35 2.51 -2.87
C LEU A 42 5.57 3.71 -3.42
N PHE A 43 4.67 3.46 -4.38
CA PHE A 43 3.86 4.49 -5.05
C PHE A 43 4.69 5.64 -5.62
N SER A 44 5.92 5.40 -6.06
CA SER A 44 6.84 6.49 -6.47
C SER A 44 6.27 7.37 -7.58
N SER A 45 5.54 6.80 -8.54
CA SER A 45 4.89 7.54 -9.62
C SER A 45 3.77 8.48 -9.16
N TRP A 46 3.29 8.32 -7.91
CA TRP A 46 2.30 9.19 -7.29
C TRP A 46 2.91 10.08 -6.21
N ARG A 47 3.94 9.58 -5.51
CA ARG A 47 4.63 10.29 -4.42
C ARG A 47 5.61 11.34 -4.90
N TYR A 48 6.15 11.23 -6.11
CA TYR A 48 7.18 12.16 -6.57
C TYR A 48 6.78 12.82 -7.89
N ASN A 49 7.17 14.08 -8.02
CA ASN A 49 7.12 14.82 -9.26
C ASN A 49 8.27 14.38 -10.19
N SER A 50 8.25 14.82 -11.45
CA SER A 50 9.27 14.48 -12.44
C SER A 50 10.68 14.99 -12.08
N ASP A 51 10.78 16.02 -11.25
CA ASP A 51 12.04 16.56 -10.72
C ASP A 51 12.54 15.83 -9.47
N GLY A 52 11.80 14.83 -8.98
CA GLY A 52 12.11 14.05 -7.78
C GLY A 52 11.63 14.66 -6.46
N SER A 53 10.98 15.84 -6.48
CA SER A 53 10.38 16.43 -5.29
C SER A 53 9.11 15.67 -4.85
N ASP A 54 8.76 15.75 -3.57
CA ASP A 54 7.52 15.17 -3.05
C ASP A 54 6.28 15.81 -3.71
N ASN A 55 5.35 14.99 -4.17
CA ASN A 55 4.03 15.43 -4.61
C ASN A 55 3.11 15.65 -3.38
N PRO A 56 2.77 16.89 -3.01
CA PRO A 56 1.98 17.16 -1.80
C PRO A 56 0.51 16.69 -1.91
N ASP A 57 0.01 16.43 -3.12
CA ASP A 57 -1.36 16.00 -3.33
C ASP A 57 -1.58 14.52 -3.00
N PHE A 58 -0.50 13.72 -3.03
CA PHE A 58 -0.60 12.31 -2.73
C PHE A 58 -0.70 12.06 -1.23
N VAL A 59 -1.63 11.19 -0.84
CA VAL A 59 -2.04 10.98 0.56
C VAL A 59 -0.86 10.70 1.50
N LEU A 60 0.07 9.83 1.11
CA LEU A 60 1.20 9.44 1.97
C LEU A 60 2.23 10.55 2.20
N ASN A 61 2.18 11.63 1.40
CA ASN A 61 3.05 12.79 1.58
C ASN A 61 2.40 13.89 2.43
N LYS A 62 1.09 13.80 2.72
CA LYS A 62 0.42 14.81 3.54
C LYS A 62 0.79 14.61 5.01
N PRO A 63 0.99 15.69 5.79
CA PRO A 63 1.37 15.60 7.20
C PRO A 63 0.41 14.75 8.06
N ALA A 64 -0.89 14.77 7.74
CA ALA A 64 -1.92 14.02 8.47
C ALA A 64 -1.74 12.50 8.40
N TYR A 65 -1.07 11.99 7.35
CA TYR A 65 -0.85 10.55 7.13
C TYR A 65 0.61 10.16 7.31
N LYS A 66 1.40 11.05 7.94
CA LYS A 66 2.78 10.74 8.32
C LYS A 66 2.77 9.51 9.23
N ASN A 67 3.64 8.55 8.93
CA ASN A 67 3.72 7.26 9.63
C ASN A 67 2.44 6.40 9.52
N ALA A 68 1.65 6.58 8.46
CA ALA A 68 0.57 5.65 8.14
C ALA A 68 1.11 4.21 8.10
N ASN A 69 0.42 3.32 8.79
CA ASN A 69 0.75 1.89 8.83
C ASN A 69 -0.44 1.02 8.37
N VAL A 70 -1.57 1.66 8.07
CA VAL A 70 -2.76 1.06 7.45
C VAL A 70 -3.11 1.85 6.18
N LEU A 71 -3.37 1.14 5.09
CA LEU A 71 -4.00 1.71 3.91
C LEU A 71 -5.47 1.30 3.86
N VAL A 72 -6.36 2.19 3.43
CA VAL A 72 -7.70 1.84 2.98
C VAL A 72 -7.83 2.21 1.50
N ALA A 73 -8.26 1.26 0.67
CA ALA A 73 -8.29 1.41 -0.77
C ALA A 73 -9.55 0.80 -1.40
N GLY A 74 -9.82 1.16 -2.65
CA GLY A 74 -10.90 0.57 -3.44
C GLY A 74 -10.63 -0.89 -3.85
N PRO A 75 -11.61 -1.56 -4.50
CA PRO A 75 -11.52 -2.95 -4.93
C PRO A 75 -10.33 -3.26 -5.83
N ASN A 76 -10.00 -4.56 -5.87
CA ASN A 76 -9.01 -5.17 -6.77
C ASN A 76 -7.60 -4.62 -6.56
N PHE A 77 -7.20 -4.47 -5.30
CA PHE A 77 -5.87 -4.00 -4.93
C PHE A 77 -4.79 -5.06 -5.21
N GLY A 78 -3.66 -4.63 -5.75
CA GLY A 78 -2.53 -5.50 -6.11
C GLY A 78 -2.73 -6.28 -7.40
N CYS A 79 -3.61 -5.82 -8.29
CA CYS A 79 -3.87 -6.47 -9.57
C CYS A 79 -2.72 -6.30 -10.58
N GLY A 80 -2.86 -6.90 -11.76
CA GLY A 80 -1.81 -6.88 -12.78
C GLY A 80 -0.78 -8.00 -12.58
N SER A 81 0.48 -7.72 -12.93
CA SER A 81 1.53 -8.73 -12.95
C SER A 81 1.92 -9.23 -11.55
N SER A 82 2.33 -10.49 -11.46
CA SER A 82 2.89 -11.07 -10.23
C SER A 82 4.19 -10.35 -9.87
N ARG A 83 4.20 -9.65 -8.73
CA ARG A 83 5.39 -8.96 -8.19
C ARG A 83 5.49 -9.17 -6.69
N GLU A 84 6.42 -10.01 -6.25
CA GLU A 84 6.71 -10.19 -4.81
C GLU A 84 7.26 -8.92 -4.15
N HIS A 85 7.86 -8.02 -4.95
CA HIS A 85 8.38 -6.74 -4.48
C HIS A 85 7.28 -5.77 -4.03
N ALA A 86 6.03 -5.94 -4.47
CA ALA A 86 4.95 -5.03 -4.10
C ALA A 86 4.65 -5.10 -2.57
N PRO A 87 4.45 -6.29 -1.97
CA PRO A 87 4.42 -6.43 -0.51
C PRO A 87 5.69 -5.98 0.21
N TRP A 88 6.88 -6.09 -0.42
CA TRP A 88 8.13 -5.61 0.20
C TRP A 88 8.16 -4.09 0.31
N ALA A 89 7.80 -3.37 -0.75
CA ALA A 89 7.73 -1.91 -0.75
C ALA A 89 6.76 -1.39 0.32
N LEU A 90 5.60 -2.05 0.46
CA LEU A 90 4.63 -1.75 1.52
C LEU A 90 5.21 -1.94 2.91
N ARG A 91 5.83 -3.10 3.17
CA ARG A 91 6.45 -3.44 4.46
C ARG A 91 7.59 -2.48 4.80
N ASP A 92 8.48 -2.22 3.86
CA ASP A 92 9.68 -1.40 4.07
C ASP A 92 9.30 0.07 4.33
N TYR A 93 8.23 0.56 3.69
CA TYR A 93 7.65 1.88 4.03
C TYR A 93 7.04 1.91 5.45
N GLY A 94 6.61 0.76 5.96
CA GLY A 94 5.96 0.64 7.27
C GLY A 94 4.46 0.33 7.22
N ILE A 95 3.90 0.06 6.04
CA ILE A 95 2.52 -0.44 5.91
C ILE A 95 2.45 -1.88 6.40
N LYS A 96 1.58 -2.12 7.37
CA LYS A 96 1.36 -3.44 7.97
C LYS A 96 0.01 -4.03 7.61
N CYS A 97 -0.98 -3.21 7.27
CA CYS A 97 -2.32 -3.66 6.90
C CYS A 97 -2.87 -2.87 5.70
N ILE A 98 -3.61 -3.55 4.84
CA ILE A 98 -4.34 -2.94 3.73
C ILE A 98 -5.78 -3.39 3.83
N ILE A 99 -6.70 -2.44 3.81
CA ILE A 99 -8.14 -2.67 3.89
C ILE A 99 -8.73 -2.39 2.51
N SER A 100 -9.42 -3.36 1.94
CA SER A 100 -10.14 -3.23 0.66
C SER A 100 -11.33 -4.17 0.62
N THR A 101 -12.16 -4.07 -0.41
CA THR A 101 -13.24 -5.03 -0.69
C THR A 101 -12.75 -6.26 -1.45
N SER A 102 -11.61 -6.17 -2.15
CA SER A 102 -11.00 -7.31 -2.84
C SER A 102 -9.53 -7.06 -3.17
N PHE A 103 -8.78 -8.16 -3.29
CA PHE A 103 -7.38 -8.18 -3.69
C PHE A 103 -7.20 -9.14 -4.86
N ALA A 104 -6.16 -8.94 -5.66
CA ALA A 104 -5.75 -9.97 -6.62
C ALA A 104 -5.09 -11.15 -5.91
N ASP A 105 -5.46 -12.38 -6.28
CA ASP A 105 -5.10 -13.62 -5.57
C ASP A 105 -3.60 -13.78 -5.31
N ILE A 106 -2.77 -13.48 -6.31
CA ILE A 106 -1.31 -13.62 -6.18
C ILE A 106 -0.77 -12.61 -5.17
N PHE A 107 -1.19 -11.34 -5.27
CA PHE A 107 -0.77 -10.30 -4.34
C PHE A 107 -1.23 -10.63 -2.91
N TYR A 108 -2.49 -11.04 -2.74
CA TYR A 108 -3.08 -11.43 -1.46
C TYR A 108 -2.24 -12.51 -0.76
N ASN A 109 -1.88 -13.58 -1.48
CA ASN A 109 -1.05 -14.66 -0.94
C ASN A 109 0.38 -14.20 -0.60
N ASN A 110 0.96 -13.30 -1.42
CA ASN A 110 2.30 -12.78 -1.17
C ASN A 110 2.35 -11.83 0.04
N CYS A 111 1.26 -11.15 0.38
CA CYS A 111 1.21 -10.31 1.58
C CYS A 111 1.48 -11.09 2.87
N PHE A 112 0.85 -12.25 3.06
CA PHE A 112 1.03 -13.06 4.27
C PHE A 112 2.46 -13.58 4.41
N LYS A 113 3.12 -13.92 3.30
CA LYS A 113 4.53 -14.33 3.29
C LYS A 113 5.49 -13.18 3.62
N ASN A 114 5.01 -11.94 3.57
CA ASN A 114 5.81 -10.73 3.75
C ASN A 114 5.35 -9.82 4.91
N GLY A 115 4.33 -10.22 5.68
CA GLY A 115 4.01 -9.62 6.98
C GLY A 115 3.10 -8.42 6.83
N VAL A 116 2.39 -8.38 5.70
CA VAL A 116 1.33 -7.42 5.41
C VAL A 116 0.02 -8.18 5.53
N LEU A 117 -0.95 -7.61 6.26
CA LEU A 117 -2.29 -8.16 6.39
C LEU A 117 -3.22 -7.54 5.33
N PRO A 118 -3.62 -8.27 4.28
CA PRO A 118 -4.69 -7.83 3.39
C PRO A 118 -6.05 -8.18 4.02
N LEU A 119 -6.73 -7.18 4.55
CA LEU A 119 -8.03 -7.31 5.21
C LEU A 119 -9.16 -7.00 4.22
N VAL A 120 -9.97 -8.02 3.94
CA VAL A 120 -11.18 -7.88 3.11
C VAL A 120 -12.36 -7.52 4.01
N LEU A 121 -13.04 -6.41 3.70
CA LEU A 121 -14.27 -5.99 4.37
C LEU A 121 -15.40 -5.73 3.35
N PRO A 122 -16.68 -5.80 3.78
CA PRO A 122 -17.81 -5.32 2.99
C PRO A 122 -17.63 -3.86 2.53
N ALA A 123 -18.18 -3.54 1.35
CA ALA A 123 -18.02 -2.22 0.73
C ALA A 123 -18.49 -1.05 1.60
N GLU A 124 -19.55 -1.25 2.39
CA GLU A 124 -20.06 -0.24 3.32
C GLU A 124 -19.02 0.11 4.40
N GLN A 125 -18.36 -0.90 4.98
CA GLN A 125 -17.33 -0.69 6.01
C GLN A 125 -16.06 -0.05 5.43
N VAL A 126 -15.65 -0.47 4.23
CA VAL A 126 -14.50 0.16 3.54
C VAL A 126 -14.80 1.64 3.28
N ARG A 127 -16.01 1.97 2.81
CA ARG A 127 -16.44 3.36 2.60
C ARG A 127 -16.45 4.15 3.91
N GLU A 128 -17.03 3.60 4.97
CA GLU A 128 -17.06 4.26 6.28
C GLU A 128 -15.64 4.58 6.79
N ILE A 129 -14.71 3.62 6.67
CA ILE A 129 -13.31 3.81 7.06
C ILE A 129 -12.65 4.87 6.17
N MET A 130 -12.87 4.81 4.86
CA MET A 130 -12.33 5.76 3.89
C MET A 130 -12.78 7.19 4.20
N ASP A 131 -14.06 7.40 4.48
CA ASP A 131 -14.63 8.72 4.76
C ASP A 131 -14.10 9.27 6.08
N LYS A 132 -14.08 8.46 7.15
CA LYS A 132 -13.49 8.86 8.45
C LYS A 132 -11.99 9.18 8.36
N ALA A 133 -11.27 8.49 7.49
CA ALA A 133 -9.84 8.74 7.32
C ALA A 133 -9.55 10.05 6.57
N LYS A 134 -10.46 10.50 5.68
CA LYS A 134 -10.31 11.76 4.93
C LYS A 134 -10.58 13.01 5.76
N GLY A 135 -11.37 12.89 6.83
CA GLY A 135 -11.82 13.99 7.68
C GLY A 135 -13.30 14.26 7.52
#